data_AF-A0A4Q3X690-F1
#
_entry.id   AF-A0A4Q3X690-F1
#
_cell.length_a   1.000
_cell.length_b   1.000
_cell.length_c   1.000
_cell.angle_alpha   90.00
_cell.angle_beta   90.00
_cell.angle_gamma   90.00
#
_symmetry.space_group_name_H-M   'P 1'
#
loop_
_entity.id
_entity.type
_entity.pdbx_description
1 polymer ?
#
loop_
_entity_poly.entity_id
_entity_poly.type
_entity_poly.pdbx_seq_one_letter_code
_entity_poly.pdbx_strand_id
1 'polypeptide(L)'
;MSATASYHLTHLRELESEAIYVLRETAAQFENPGLLFSGGKDSIVMAHLARKAFHPSKIPFPLVHVDTGHNFPETIEYRDQFVEDYGARLIVGYVQESIDKGT
;
A
#
# COMPACT_ATOMS: atom_id res chain seq x y z
N MET A 1 -25.03 -38.04 -4.91
CA MET A 1 -25.18 -36.77 -5.66
C MET A 1 -24.57 -35.69 -4.79
N SER A 2 -23.33 -35.28 -5.08
CA SER A 2 -22.63 -34.25 -4.31
C SER A 2 -23.23 -32.90 -4.67
N ALA A 3 -23.81 -32.20 -3.68
CA ALA A 3 -24.22 -30.82 -3.88
C ALA A 3 -22.97 -30.01 -4.26
N THR A 4 -22.94 -29.52 -5.50
CA THR A 4 -21.97 -28.50 -5.92
C THR A 4 -22.28 -27.26 -5.09
N ALA A 5 -21.51 -27.04 -4.03
CA ALA A 5 -21.54 -25.79 -3.29
C ALA A 5 -21.25 -24.67 -4.30
N SER A 6 -22.25 -23.84 -4.58
CA SER A 6 -22.09 -22.69 -5.44
C SER A 6 -21.03 -21.77 -4.80
N TYR A 7 -19.87 -21.65 -5.44
CA TYR A 7 -18.80 -20.77 -4.98
C TYR A 7 -19.21 -19.32 -5.25
N HIS A 8 -20.03 -18.76 -4.36
CA HIS A 8 -20.33 -17.34 -4.37
C HIS A 8 -19.25 -16.60 -3.59
N LEU A 9 -18.50 -15.75 -4.30
CA LEU A 9 -17.62 -14.79 -3.66
C LEU A 9 -18.48 -13.82 -2.84
N THR A 10 -18.03 -13.49 -1.63
CA THR A 10 -18.59 -12.36 -0.91
C THR A 10 -18.12 -11.08 -1.61
N HIS A 11 -18.90 -10.01 -1.49
CA HIS A 11 -18.55 -8.71 -2.09
C HIS A 11 -17.12 -8.25 -1.73
N LEU A 12 -16.68 -8.43 -0.48
CA LEU A 12 -15.32 -8.08 -0.07
C LEU A 12 -14.23 -8.96 -0.71
N ARG A 13 -14.52 -10.24 -0.99
CA ARG A 13 -13.56 -11.12 -1.68
C ARG A 13 -13.44 -10.77 -3.16
N GLU A 14 -14.53 -10.32 -3.77
CA GLU A 14 -14.54 -9.81 -5.14
C GLU A 14 -13.68 -8.54 -5.23
N LEU A 15 -13.94 -7.53 -4.39
CA LEU A 15 -13.14 -6.30 -4.32
C LEU A 15 -11.66 -6.56 -4.00
N GLU A 16 -11.36 -7.49 -3.09
CA GLU A 16 -9.99 -7.87 -2.78
C GLU A 16 -9.29 -8.50 -4.00
N SER A 17 -9.98 -9.38 -4.74
CA SER A 17 -9.44 -10.00 -5.94
C SER A 17 -9.17 -8.97 -7.04
N GLU A 18 -10.09 -8.03 -7.26
CA GLU A 18 -9.93 -6.94 -8.22
C GLU A 18 -8.76 -6.03 -7.86
N ALA A 19 -8.64 -5.64 -6.59
CA ALA A 19 -7.53 -4.80 -6.13
C ALA A 19 -6.17 -5.51 -6.29
N ILE A 20 -6.09 -6.79 -5.94
CA ILE A 20 -4.87 -7.60 -6.13
C ILE A 20 -4.51 -7.69 -7.62
N TYR A 21 -5.49 -7.88 -8.50
CA TYR A 21 -5.28 -7.89 -9.94
C TYR A 21 -4.66 -6.56 -10.42
N VAL A 22 -5.27 -5.42 -10.06
CA VAL A 22 -4.76 -4.08 -10.44
C VAL A 22 -3.35 -3.84 -9.93
N LEU A 23 -3.05 -4.23 -8.68
CA LEU A 23 -1.72 -4.09 -8.09
C LEU A 23 -0.66 -4.90 -8.86
N ARG A 24 -0.99 -6.13 -9.26
CA ARG A 24 -0.08 -7.01 -10.03
C ARG A 24 0.15 -6.48 -11.44
N GLU A 25 -0.90 -6.06 -12.13
CA GLU A 25 -0.78 -5.47 -13.46
C GLU A 25 0.04 -4.18 -13.42
N THR A 26 -0.19 -3.32 -12.42
CA THR A 26 0.61 -2.10 -12.24
C THR A 26 2.10 -2.44 -12.03
N ALA A 27 2.42 -3.46 -11.22
CA ALA A 27 3.80 -3.89 -11.04
C ALA A 27 4.42 -4.52 -12.29
N ALA A 28 3.61 -5.14 -13.16
CA ALA A 28 4.07 -5.78 -14.38
C ALA A 28 4.29 -4.80 -15.54
N GLN A 29 3.49 -3.72 -15.61
CA GLN A 29 3.48 -2.79 -16.75
C GLN A 29 4.35 -1.54 -16.55
N PHE A 30 4.70 -1.19 -15.31
CA PHE A 30 5.45 0.03 -15.01
C PHE A 30 6.84 -0.29 -14.44
N GLU A 31 7.86 0.47 -14.86
CA GLU A 31 9.24 0.29 -14.40
C GLU A 31 9.46 0.76 -12.96
N ASN A 32 8.85 1.90 -12.58
CA ASN A 32 9.04 2.54 -11.27
C ASN A 32 7.70 2.92 -10.61
N PRO A 33 6.80 1.96 -10.33
CA PRO A 33 5.59 2.26 -9.59
C PRO A 33 5.92 2.65 -8.15
N GLY A 34 5.07 3.46 -7.53
CA GLY A 34 5.11 3.80 -6.11
C GLY A 34 3.69 3.84 -5.56
N LEU A 35 3.49 3.37 -4.33
CA LEU A 35 2.19 3.40 -3.67
C LEU A 35 2.15 4.55 -2.66
N LEU A 36 1.30 5.55 -2.88
CA LEU A 36 1.12 6.64 -1.93
C LEU A 36 0.59 6.10 -0.60
N PHE A 37 1.32 6.40 0.48
CA PHE A 37 1.08 5.86 1.82
C PHE A 37 1.14 6.97 2.87
N SER A 38 -0.04 7.45 3.27
CA SER A 38 -0.16 8.50 4.29
C SER A 38 -0.17 7.97 5.72
N GLY A 39 -0.34 6.66 5.92
CA GLY A 39 -0.65 6.09 7.23
C GLY A 39 -2.14 6.22 7.62
N GLY A 40 -2.99 6.73 6.71
CA GLY A 40 -4.44 6.74 6.89
C GLY A 40 -5.10 5.42 6.49
N LYS A 41 -6.35 5.21 6.94
CA LYS A 41 -7.10 3.95 6.78
C LYS A 41 -7.07 3.36 5.36
N ASP A 42 -7.28 4.19 4.34
CA ASP A 42 -7.41 3.71 2.96
C ASP A 42 -6.03 3.26 2.44
N SER A 43 -4.99 4.04 2.74
CA SER A 43 -3.62 3.71 2.35
C SER A 43 -3.09 2.47 3.09
N ILE A 44 -3.52 2.23 4.33
CA ILE A 44 -3.22 1.00 5.09
C ILE A 44 -3.87 -0.22 4.41
N VAL A 45 -5.15 -0.12 4.03
CA VAL A 45 -5.83 -1.18 3.29
C VAL A 45 -5.12 -1.46 1.96
N MET A 46 -4.77 -0.42 1.20
CA MET A 46 -4.04 -0.58 -0.06
C MET A 46 -2.67 -1.24 0.13
N ALA A 47 -1.90 -0.84 1.16
CA ALA A 47 -0.61 -1.45 1.45
C ALA A 47 -0.75 -2.91 1.92
N HIS A 48 -1.79 -3.24 2.69
CA HIS A 48 -2.12 -4.62 3.05
C HIS A 48 -2.49 -5.47 1.84
N LEU A 49 -3.30 -4.94 0.91
CA LEU A 49 -3.62 -5.60 -0.35
C LEU A 49 -2.38 -5.80 -1.22
N ALA A 50 -1.48 -4.82 -1.27
CA ALA A 50 -0.18 -4.96 -1.93
C ALA A 50 0.65 -6.09 -1.31
N ARG A 51 0.70 -6.19 0.03
CA ARG A 51 1.34 -7.32 0.69
C ARG A 51 0.74 -8.66 0.25
N LYS A 52 -0.59 -8.77 0.21
CA LYS A 52 -1.28 -10.00 -0.22
C LYS A 52 -1.01 -10.32 -1.69
N ALA A 53 -0.96 -9.31 -2.54
CA ALA A 53 -0.70 -9.47 -3.97
C ALA A 53 0.67 -10.11 -4.26
N PHE A 54 1.68 -9.79 -3.45
CA PHE A 54 3.06 -10.23 -3.69
C PHE A 54 3.61 -11.25 -2.67
N HIS A 55 2.79 -11.69 -1.71
CA HIS A 55 3.18 -12.75 -0.79
C HIS A 55 3.58 -14.04 -1.54
N PRO A 56 4.67 -14.74 -1.14
CA PRO A 56 5.50 -14.53 0.06
C PRO A 56 6.56 -13.43 -0.06
N SER A 57 6.88 -12.98 -1.27
CA SER A 57 7.86 -11.92 -1.54
C SER A 57 7.48 -10.57 -0.94
N LYS A 58 8.46 -9.65 -0.90
CA LYS A 58 8.25 -8.25 -0.52
C LYS A 58 7.46 -7.50 -1.60
N ILE A 59 6.86 -6.38 -1.22
CA ILE A 59 6.23 -5.45 -2.17
C ILE A 59 7.34 -4.93 -3.12
N PRO A 60 7.18 -5.03 -4.46
CA PRO A 60 8.25 -4.71 -5.40
C PRO A 60 8.50 -3.20 -5.53
N PHE A 61 7.51 -2.38 -5.19
CA PHE A 61 7.58 -0.92 -5.22
C PHE A 61 7.66 -0.30 -3.81
N PRO A 62 8.19 0.93 -3.68
CA PRO A 62 8.17 1.65 -2.42
C PRO A 62 6.76 2.14 -2.07
N LEU A 63 6.53 2.26 -0.77
CA LEU A 63 5.53 3.15 -0.20
C LEU A 63 6.08 4.57 -0.23
N VAL A 64 5.25 5.55 -0.57
CA VAL A 64 5.67 6.96 -0.71
C VAL A 64 4.82 7.84 0.20
N HIS A 65 5.44 8.47 1.17
CA HIS A 65 4.81 9.41 2.08
C HIS A 65 5.23 10.84 1.75
N VAL A 66 4.26 11.73 1.61
CA VAL A 66 4.52 13.18 1.52
C VAL A 66 4.24 13.77 2.91
N ASP A 67 5.31 14.08 3.63
CA ASP A 67 5.23 14.65 4.97
C ASP A 67 5.08 16.16 4.90
N THR A 68 3.95 16.67 5.39
CA THR A 68 3.67 18.10 5.45
C THR A 68 4.27 18.77 6.69
N GLY A 69 4.76 18.00 7.66
CA GLY A 69 5.14 18.50 8.98
C GLY A 69 3.97 18.67 9.95
N HIS A 70 2.74 18.33 9.54
CA HIS A 70 1.52 18.48 10.35
C HIS A 70 0.82 17.15 10.67
N ASN A 71 1.53 16.03 10.47
CA ASN A 71 1.01 14.70 10.80
C ASN A 71 0.97 14.50 12.33
N PHE A 72 -0.02 13.75 12.81
CA PHE A 72 -0.06 13.32 14.21
C PHE A 72 1.14 12.39 14.49
N PRO A 73 1.85 12.56 15.62
CA PRO A 73 2.97 11.68 16.00
C PRO A 73 2.59 10.19 15.95
N GLU A 74 1.38 9.85 16.40
CA GLU A 74 0.87 8.48 16.41
C GLU A 74 0.67 7.90 15.00
N THR A 75 0.35 8.76 14.02
CA THR A 75 0.25 8.34 12.60
C THR A 75 1.62 8.00 12.04
N ILE A 76 2.64 8.78 12.41
CA ILE A 76 4.02 8.55 11.98
C ILE A 76 4.58 7.28 12.63
N GLU A 77 4.37 7.11 13.93
CA GLU A 77 4.79 5.91 14.66
C GLU A 77 4.15 4.65 14.06
N TYR A 78 2.83 4.67 13.82
CA TYR A 78 2.15 3.54 13.18
C TYR A 78 2.63 3.29 11.76
N ARG A 79 2.87 4.34 10.96
CA ARG A 79 3.40 4.23 9.59
C ARG A 79 4.75 3.49 9.60
N ASP A 80 5.64 3.88 10.49
CA ASP A 80 6.99 3.33 10.57
C ASP A 80 6.96 1.87 11.04
N GLN A 81 6.14 1.56 12.06
CA GLN A 81 5.90 0.19 12.51
C GLN A 81 5.32 -0.70 11.39
N PHE A 82 4.31 -0.20 10.68
CA PHE A 82 3.71 -0.93 9.56
C PHE A 82 4.76 -1.25 8.48
N VAL A 83 5.59 -0.28 8.12
CA VAL A 83 6.65 -0.48 7.11
C VAL A 83 7.62 -1.58 7.55
N GLU A 84 8.01 -1.59 8.83
CA GLU A 84 8.89 -2.61 9.42
C GLU A 84 8.24 -4.00 9.41
N ASP A 85 7.02 -4.12 9.93
CA ASP A 85 6.27 -5.39 10.03
C ASP A 85 6.09 -6.07 8.67
N TYR A 86 5.85 -5.27 7.63
CA TYR A 86 5.64 -5.76 6.27
C TYR A 86 6.94 -5.84 5.44
N GLY A 87 8.08 -5.41 6.00
CA GLY A 87 9.38 -5.37 5.34
C GLY A 87 9.37 -4.54 4.06
N ALA A 88 8.54 -3.50 4.02
CA ALA A 88 8.34 -2.62 2.88
C ALA A 88 9.46 -1.57 2.79
N ARG A 89 9.64 -0.97 1.61
CA ARG A 89 10.51 0.20 1.44
C ARG A 89 9.66 1.46 1.57
N LEU A 90 10.05 2.42 2.40
CA LEU A 90 9.40 3.71 2.52
C LEU A 90 10.29 4.81 1.95
N ILE A 91 9.72 5.68 1.13
CA ILE A 91 10.32 6.93 0.69
C ILE A 91 9.50 8.06 1.30
N VAL A 92 10.17 9.01 1.97
CA VAL A 92 9.52 10.17 2.55
C VAL A 92 10.01 11.42 1.83
N GLY A 93 9.08 12.22 1.30
CA GLY A 93 9.35 13.56 0.81
C GLY A 93 8.81 14.58 1.80
N TYR A 94 9.62 15.56 2.18
CA TYR A 94 9.23 16.59 3.15
C TYR A 94 8.85 17.87 2.43
N VAL A 95 7.61 18.35 2.62
CA VAL A 95 7.13 19.58 1.99
C VAL A 95 7.96 20.79 2.44
N GLN A 96 8.33 20.85 3.72
CA GLN A 96 9.16 21.93 4.24
C GLN A 96 10.53 21.99 3.54
N GLU A 97 11.15 20.83 3.28
CA GLU A 97 12.43 20.78 2.57
C GLU A 97 12.31 21.31 1.12
N SER A 98 11.20 21.00 0.42
CA SER A 98 10.94 21.55 -0.91
C SER A 98 10.77 23.06 -0.89
N ILE A 99 10.04 23.60 0.10
CA ILE A 99 9.86 25.04 0.30
C ILE A 99 11.22 25.72 0.54
N ASP A 100 12.03 25.17 1.43
CA ASP A 100 13.34 25.73 1.78
C ASP A 100 14.30 25.74 0.59
N LYS A 101 14.17 24.78 -0.33
CA LYS A 101 14.96 24.68 -1.58
C LYS A 101 14.38 25.51 -2.74
N GLY A 102 13.14 25.98 -2.64
CA GLY A 102 12.44 26.69 -3.72
C GLY A 102 12.08 25.81 -4.92
N THR A 103 11.75 24.53 -4.68
CA THR A 103 11.36 23.53 -5.70
C THR A 103 9.92 23.06 -5.52
#